data_AF-A0A430CJJ0-F1
#
_entry.id   AF-A0A430CJJ0-F1
#
_cell.length_a   1.000
_cell.length_b   1.000
_cell.length_c   1.000
_cell.angle_alpha   90.00
_cell.angle_beta   90.00
_cell.angle_gamma   90.00
#
_symmetry.space_group_name_H-M   'P 1'
#
loop_
_entity.id
_entity.type
_entity.pdbx_description
1 polymer ?
#
loop_
_entity_poly.entity_id
_entity_poly.type
_entity_poly.pdbx_seq_one_letter_code
_entity_poly.pdbx_strand_id
1 'polypeptide(L)' 'MARYNHAYTLAFSLASNDDKGHDDDARQLKAALLARIEDLDTEGTWVEATGAPFDSYVEPEDET' A
#
# COMPACT_ATOMS: atom_id res chain seq x y z
N MET A 1 21.38 15.62 -9.34
CA MET A 1 21.36 14.49 -8.39
C MET A 1 20.41 13.46 -8.97
N ALA A 2 20.77 12.18 -8.96
CA ALA A 2 19.88 11.13 -9.46
C ALA A 2 18.61 11.06 -8.60
N ARG A 3 17.45 10.89 -9.25
CA ARG A 3 16.17 10.60 -8.60
C ARG A 3 15.98 9.08 -8.54
N TYR A 4 15.29 8.60 -7.51
CA TYR A 4 15.05 7.17 -7.32
C TYR A 4 13.55 6.92 -7.09
N ASN A 5 13.03 5.90 -7.75
CA ASN A 5 11.70 5.36 -7.49
C ASN A 5 11.82 4.20 -6.52
N HIS A 6 10.96 4.19 -5.51
CA HIS A 6 10.95 3.19 -4.44
C HIS A 6 9.62 2.44 -4.45
N ALA A 7 9.68 1.12 -4.49
CA ALA A 7 8.50 0.27 -4.39
C ALA A 7 8.32 -0.20 -2.95
N TYR A 8 7.11 -0.03 -2.42
CA TYR A 8 6.75 -0.42 -1.05
C TYR A 8 5.56 -1.38 -1.07
N THR A 9 5.47 -2.22 -0.05
CA THR A 9 4.26 -2.96 0.29
C THR A 9 3.53 -2.25 1.42
N LEU A 10 2.21 -2.41 1.46
CA LEU A 10 1.40 -2.02 2.60
C LEU A 10 0.45 -3.15 2.93
N ALA A 11 0.61 -3.74 4.12
CA ALA A 11 -0.29 -4.77 4.60
C ALA A 11 -1.58 -4.14 5.16
N PHE A 12 -2.71 -4.75 4.83
CA PHE A 12 -4.02 -4.40 5.37
C PHE A 12 -4.86 -5.68 5.52
N SER A 13 -5.87 -5.61 6.37
CA SER A 13 -6.80 -6.73 6.60
C SER A 13 -8.17 -6.36 6.08
N LEU A 14 -8.87 -7.38 5.60
CA LEU A 14 -10.23 -7.26 5.11
C LEU A 14 -11.10 -8.29 5.83
N ALA A 15 -12.23 -7.83 6.36
CA ALA A 15 -13.28 -8.72 6.88
C ALA A 15 -14.30 -8.97 5.77
N SER A 16 -14.32 -10.18 5.23
CA SER A 16 -15.32 -10.58 4.24
C SER A 16 -16.59 -11.08 4.94
N ASN A 17 -17.76 -10.81 4.35
CA ASN A 17 -19.04 -11.32 4.82
C ASN A 17 -19.48 -12.58 4.06
N ASP A 18 -18.63 -13.14 3.20
CA ASP A 18 -18.88 -14.44 2.57
C ASP A 18 -18.66 -15.57 3.59
N ASP A 19 -19.70 -16.36 3.83
CA ASP A 19 -19.70 -17.51 4.77
C ASP A 19 -18.62 -18.55 4.46
N LYS A 20 -18.04 -18.51 3.26
CA LYS A 20 -16.95 -19.40 2.85
C LYS A 20 -15.59 -18.73 2.71
N GLY A 21 -15.53 -17.40 2.85
CA GLY A 21 -14.29 -16.61 2.78
C GLY A 21 -13.50 -16.80 1.48
N HIS A 22 -14.18 -17.05 0.36
CA HIS A 22 -13.50 -17.49 -0.87
C HIS A 22 -13.22 -16.39 -1.87
N ASP A 23 -14.01 -15.32 -1.89
CA ASP A 23 -13.83 -14.24 -2.86
C ASP A 23 -13.93 -12.86 -2.20
N ASP A 24 -12.89 -12.06 -2.41
CA ASP A 24 -12.89 -10.62 -2.16
C ASP A 24 -12.93 -9.89 -3.50
N ASP A 25 -13.85 -8.94 -3.65
CA ASP A 25 -13.92 -8.13 -4.86
C ASP A 25 -13.05 -6.86 -4.77
N ALA A 26 -12.81 -6.23 -5.92
CA ALA A 26 -11.98 -5.02 -6.01
C ALA A 26 -12.53 -3.84 -5.17
N ARG A 27 -13.85 -3.79 -4.92
CA ARG A 27 -14.48 -2.74 -4.11
C ARG A 27 -14.19 -2.97 -2.64
N GLN A 28 -14.25 -4.22 -2.19
CA GLN A 28 -13.88 -4.63 -0.83
C GLN A 28 -12.42 -4.31 -0.54
N LEU A 29 -11.50 -4.74 -1.43
CA LEU A 29 -10.07 -4.44 -1.29
C LEU A 29 -9.80 -2.94 -1.21
N LYS A 30 -10.43 -2.15 -2.09
CA LYS A 30 -10.31 -0.69 -2.08
C LYS A 30 -10.80 -0.10 -0.76
N ALA A 31 -11.96 -0.55 -0.25
CA ALA A 31 -12.52 -0.05 1.00
C ALA A 31 -11.61 -0.35 2.20
N ALA A 32 -11.08 -1.57 2.28
CA ALA A 32 -10.16 -1.98 3.34
C ALA A 32 -8.83 -1.21 3.29
N LEU A 33 -8.29 -0.98 2.09
CA LEU A 33 -7.09 -0.17 1.92
C LEU A 33 -7.33 1.29 2.34
N LEU A 34 -8.47 1.90 1.98
CA LEU A 34 -8.80 3.26 2.40
C LEU A 34 -8.93 3.38 3.93
N ALA A 35 -9.57 2.41 4.59
CA ALA A 35 -9.64 2.38 6.04
C ALA A 35 -8.23 2.30 6.67
N ARG A 36 -7.35 1.46 6.11
CA ARG A 36 -5.96 1.38 6.58
C ARG A 36 -5.21 2.72 6.42
N ILE A 37 -5.47 3.49 5.37
CA ILE A 37 -4.89 4.82 5.16
C ILE A 37 -5.35 5.78 6.28
N GLU A 38 -6.63 5.80 6.60
CA GLU A 38 -7.18 6.65 7.68
C GLU A 38 -6.59 6.30 9.06
N ASP A 39 -6.39 5.02 9.34
CA ASP A 39 -5.72 4.55 10.56
C ASP A 39 -4.28 5.05 10.63
N LEU A 40 -3.52 4.91 9.53
CA LEU A 40 -2.12 5.35 9.45
C LEU A 40 -1.97 6.87 9.61
N ASP A 41 -2.90 7.65 9.03
CA ASP A 41 -2.93 9.10 9.19
C ASP A 41 -3.21 9.50 10.64
N THR A 42 -4.09 8.76 11.31
CA THR A 42 -4.46 8.99 12.72
C THR A 42 -3.31 8.61 13.65
N GLU A 43 -2.66 7.48 13.40
CA GLU A 43 -1.57 6.95 14.24
C GLU A 43 -0.22 7.61 13.95
N GLY A 44 -0.01 8.14 12.74
CA GLY A 44 1.26 8.67 12.28
C GLY A 44 2.34 7.61 12.04
N THR A 45 1.95 6.35 11.80
CA THR A 45 2.82 5.15 11.77
C THR A 45 3.19 4.67 10.36
N TRP A 46 3.14 5.57 9.37
CA TRP A 46 3.36 5.24 7.96
C TRP A 46 4.67 4.51 7.70
N VAL A 47 5.79 5.00 8.25
CA VAL A 47 7.13 4.46 7.98
C VAL A 47 7.30 3.08 8.60
N GLU A 48 6.78 2.89 9.81
CA GLU A 48 6.82 1.62 10.53
C GLU A 48 5.95 0.56 9.83
N ALA A 49 4.80 0.97 9.29
CA ALA A 49 3.87 0.08 8.61
C ALA A 49 4.37 -0.39 7.24
N THR A 50 5.05 0.47 6.48
CA THR A 50 5.62 0.12 5.17
C THR A 50 6.99 -0.52 5.26
N GLY A 51 7.75 -0.22 6.32
CA GLY A 51 9.14 -0.63 6.44
C GLY A 51 10.02 -0.05 5.34
N ALA A 52 11.12 -0.74 5.05
CA ALA A 52 12.01 -0.40 3.94
C ALA A 52 11.38 -0.78 2.58
N PRO A 53 11.68 -0.04 1.51
CA PRO A 53 11.22 -0.40 0.18
C PRO A 53 11.75 -1.78 -0.21
N PHE A 54 10.93 -2.59 -0.87
CA PHE A 54 11.35 -3.90 -1.35
C PHE A 54 12.14 -3.81 -2.67
N ASP A 55 12.01 -2.69 -3.38
CA ASP A 55 12.77 -2.40 -4.60
C ASP A 55 13.06 -0.89 -4.72
N SER A 56 14.17 -0.55 -5.35
CA SER A 56 14.59 0.84 -5.57
C SER A 56 15.43 0.95 -6.84
N TYR A 57 15.00 1.80 -7.77
CA TYR A 57 15.66 1.97 -9.07
C TYR A 57 15.82 3.45 -9.42
N VAL A 58 16.84 3.76 -10.22
CA VAL A 58 17.08 5.11 -10.73
C VAL A 58 15.92 5.50 -11.63
N GLU A 59 15.33 6.66 -11.37
CA GLU A 59 14.30 7.22 -12.25
C GLU A 59 14.98 7.65 -13.56
N PRO A 60 14.51 7.16 -14.72
CA PRO A 60 15.08 7.57 -15.99
C PRO A 60 14.90 9.07 -16.16
N GLU A 61 15.96 9.77 -16.58
CA GLU A 61 15.83 11.16 -17.00
C GLU A 61 14.98 11.16 -18.27
N ASP A 62 13.83 11.84 -18.26
CA ASP A 62 13.00 12.00 -19.45
C ASP A 62 13.90 12.57 -20.56
N GLU A 63 14.05 11.85 -21.68
CA GLU A 63 14.70 12.37 -22.89
C GLU A 63 13.78 13.43 -23.51
N THR A 64 13.77 14.64 -22.94
CA THR A 64 13.08 15.82 -23.51
C THR A 64 13.91 16.48 -24.60
#